data_AF-A0A2E0X9G0-F1
#
_entry.id   AF-A0A2E0X9G0-F1
#
_cell.length_a   1.000
_cell.length_b   1.000
_cell.length_c   1.000
_cell.angle_alpha   90.00
_cell.angle_beta   90.00
_cell.angle_gamma   90.00
#
_symmetry.space_group_name_H-M   'P 1'
#
loop_
_entity.id
_entity.type
_entity.pdbx_description
1 polymer ?
#
loop_
_entity_poly.entity_id
_entity_poly.type
_entity_poly.pdbx_seq_one_letter_code
_entity_poly.pdbx_strand_id
1 'polypeptide(L)'
;MECPRLTRIRSGGRRSAPSNCRQSWRPKRRRHVTCTRKTTMSMIGNFLQITPEQLEAMHADPALVTKTLYPEDVDRYPGIDVDKAWQAIHFLLVGDPWKGDGPLALAVLNGPEIGDDAGYGPATYLTPEEVRDVAAALEPITPEQLGQRFDPTAMMAQQIYPEIWDEDDEEELIEYITEGYQEVRSYYLDAAAKGNAMLKYVN
;
A
#
# COMPACT_ATOMS: atom_id res chain seq x y z
N MET A 1 49.58 18.40 -46.36
CA MET A 1 50.58 17.40 -45.95
C MET A 1 49.96 16.44 -44.95
N GLU A 2 49.65 15.20 -45.30
CA GLU A 2 49.47 14.63 -46.65
C GLU A 2 48.63 13.32 -46.52
N CYS A 3 47.94 12.90 -47.58
CA CYS A 3 47.29 11.58 -47.67
C CYS A 3 47.48 11.06 -49.11
N PRO A 4 48.04 9.85 -49.30
CA PRO A 4 47.25 8.72 -49.84
C PRO A 4 47.79 7.33 -49.34
N ARG A 5 47.41 6.13 -49.82
CA ARG A 5 46.53 5.72 -50.95
C ARG A 5 45.84 4.35 -50.69
N LEU A 6 44.71 4.15 -51.37
CA LEU A 6 43.88 2.94 -51.50
C LEU A 6 44.36 1.89 -52.54
N THR A 7 44.03 0.61 -52.31
CA THR A 7 43.54 -0.45 -53.26
C THR A 7 43.04 -1.68 -52.43
N ARG A 8 42.01 -2.51 -52.71
CA ARG A 8 40.98 -2.72 -53.78
C ARG A 8 41.28 -3.80 -54.86
N ILE A 9 40.22 -4.50 -55.35
CA ILE A 9 40.13 -5.55 -56.44
C ILE A 9 40.23 -7.02 -55.89
N ARG A 10 39.57 -8.12 -56.35
CA ARG A 10 38.68 -8.59 -57.47
C ARG A 10 37.68 -9.62 -56.84
N SER A 11 36.35 -9.75 -57.06
CA SER A 11 35.43 -9.89 -58.22
C SER A 11 35.46 -11.22 -59.03
N GLY A 12 34.34 -11.98 -59.03
CA GLY A 12 33.92 -12.85 -60.16
C GLY A 12 33.38 -14.26 -59.85
N GLY A 13 32.23 -14.64 -60.44
CA GLY A 13 31.74 -16.04 -60.52
C GLY A 13 30.21 -16.19 -60.73
N ARG A 14 29.76 -17.05 -61.67
CA ARG A 14 28.33 -17.38 -61.92
C ARG A 14 28.08 -18.91 -61.88
N ARG A 15 26.86 -19.33 -61.52
CA ARG A 15 26.15 -20.52 -62.05
C ARG A 15 24.64 -20.50 -61.69
N SER A 16 23.87 -21.49 -62.13
CA SER A 16 22.44 -21.32 -62.46
C SER A 16 21.51 -22.44 -61.95
N ALA A 17 20.25 -22.08 -61.64
CA ALA A 17 19.05 -22.97 -61.54
C ALA A 17 19.06 -24.02 -60.38
N PRO A 18 17.95 -24.72 -60.06
CA PRO A 18 16.59 -24.68 -60.66
C PRO A 18 15.49 -24.25 -59.65
N SER A 19 14.27 -24.77 -59.81
CA SER A 19 13.01 -24.23 -59.28
C SER A 19 12.33 -25.07 -58.18
N ASN A 20 11.37 -24.41 -57.51
CA ASN A 20 10.20 -24.99 -56.84
C ASN A 20 10.42 -25.88 -55.59
N CYS A 21 10.21 -25.28 -54.40
CA CYS A 21 9.69 -26.01 -53.25
C CYS A 21 8.68 -25.14 -52.48
N ARG A 22 7.39 -25.46 -52.55
CA ARG A 22 6.37 -24.83 -51.71
C ARG A 22 6.45 -25.42 -50.30
N GLN A 23 6.93 -24.65 -49.33
CA GLN A 23 6.81 -25.02 -47.91
C GLN A 23 5.88 -24.02 -47.21
N SER A 24 4.99 -24.55 -46.38
CA SER A 24 3.84 -23.80 -45.87
C SER A 24 4.21 -22.89 -44.70
N TRP A 25 3.96 -21.59 -44.86
CA TRP A 25 3.96 -20.66 -43.73
C TRP A 25 2.81 -21.03 -42.78
N ARG A 26 3.15 -21.70 -41.68
CA ARG A 26 2.24 -21.91 -40.54
C ARG A 26 2.57 -20.85 -39.48
N PRO A 27 1.68 -19.91 -39.17
CA PRO A 27 1.90 -19.00 -38.05
C PRO A 27 1.98 -19.81 -36.75
N LYS A 28 3.02 -19.58 -35.95
CA LYS A 28 3.12 -20.17 -34.61
C LYS A 28 1.92 -19.67 -33.80
N ARG A 29 1.08 -20.58 -33.31
CA ARG A 29 -0.07 -20.24 -32.46
C ARG A 29 0.42 -19.40 -31.28
N ARG A 30 -0.08 -18.17 -31.14
CA ARG A 30 0.11 -17.37 -29.92
C ARG A 30 -0.52 -18.17 -28.77
N ARG A 31 0.30 -18.74 -27.89
CA ARG A 31 -0.18 -19.24 -26.61
C ARG A 31 -0.79 -18.02 -25.92
N HIS A 32 -2.10 -18.05 -25.67
CA HIS A 32 -2.67 -17.07 -24.76
C HIS A 32 -2.12 -17.43 -23.40
N VAL A 33 -1.21 -16.59 -22.88
CA VAL A 33 -0.98 -16.56 -21.44
C VAL A 33 -2.26 -15.98 -20.87
N THR A 34 -3.20 -16.86 -20.55
CA THR A 34 -4.28 -16.51 -19.64
C THR A 34 -3.60 -16.18 -18.32
N CYS A 35 -3.33 -14.90 -18.11
CA CYS A 35 -3.09 -14.40 -16.77
C CYS A 35 -4.38 -14.64 -15.99
N THR A 36 -4.45 -15.82 -15.37
CA THR A 36 -5.38 -16.05 -14.27
C THR A 36 -5.01 -15.01 -13.23
N ARG A 37 -5.81 -13.95 -13.12
CA ARG A 37 -5.85 -13.16 -11.90
C ARG A 37 -6.10 -14.16 -10.78
N LYS A 38 -5.04 -14.55 -10.06
CA LYS A 38 -5.20 -14.93 -8.67
C LYS A 38 -5.84 -13.71 -8.04
N THR A 39 -7.04 -13.86 -7.49
CA THR A 39 -7.53 -12.92 -6.50
C THR A 39 -6.68 -13.16 -5.26
N THR A 40 -5.48 -12.58 -5.22
CA THR A 40 -4.71 -12.44 -4.00
C THR A 40 -5.57 -11.62 -3.05
N MET A 41 -5.97 -12.22 -1.94
CA MET A 41 -6.60 -11.48 -0.85
C MET A 41 -5.61 -10.39 -0.43
N SER A 42 -6.09 -9.16 -0.37
CA SER A 42 -5.28 -7.95 -0.30
C SER A 42 -5.59 -7.30 1.03
N MET A 43 -4.59 -7.17 1.90
CA MET A 43 -4.75 -6.59 3.23
C MET A 43 -4.85 -5.07 3.09
N ILE A 44 -6.03 -4.49 3.31
CA ILE A 44 -6.21 -3.03 3.29
C ILE A 44 -6.38 -2.46 4.70
N GLY A 45 -5.82 -1.27 4.94
CA GLY A 45 -5.87 -0.61 6.25
C GLY A 45 -7.03 0.38 6.36
N ASN A 46 -7.88 0.19 7.36
CA ASN A 46 -9.13 0.93 7.54
C ASN A 46 -9.14 1.69 8.88
N PHE A 47 -9.71 2.88 8.88
CA PHE A 47 -9.89 3.73 10.07
C PHE A 47 -11.33 4.22 10.18
N LEU A 48 -11.89 4.26 11.39
CA LEU A 48 -13.24 4.76 11.64
C LEU A 48 -13.31 5.58 12.94
N GLN A 49 -13.71 6.84 12.83
CA GLN A 49 -14.10 7.65 13.98
C GLN A 49 -15.41 7.13 14.58
N ILE A 50 -15.43 7.01 15.91
CA ILE A 50 -16.64 6.70 16.69
C ILE A 50 -16.73 7.65 17.89
N THR A 51 -17.94 7.93 18.38
CA THR A 51 -18.09 8.76 19.59
C THR A 51 -17.65 7.99 20.86
N PRO A 52 -17.35 8.66 21.97
CA PRO A 52 -17.03 7.98 23.23
C PRO A 52 -18.13 7.01 23.67
N GLU A 53 -19.40 7.36 23.48
CA GLU A 53 -20.55 6.52 23.82
C GLU A 53 -20.66 5.28 22.94
N GLN A 54 -20.21 5.34 21.68
CA GLN A 54 -20.12 4.15 20.82
C GLN A 54 -19.01 3.20 21.29
N LEU A 55 -17.86 3.72 21.75
CA LEU A 55 -16.79 2.89 22.30
C LEU A 55 -17.22 2.21 23.60
N GLU A 56 -17.86 2.94 24.52
CA GLU A 56 -18.44 2.36 25.75
C GLU A 56 -19.52 1.31 25.43
N ALA A 57 -20.35 1.53 24.40
CA ALA A 57 -21.31 0.53 23.93
C ALA A 57 -20.63 -0.74 23.39
N MET A 58 -19.52 -0.61 22.64
CA MET A 58 -18.72 -1.75 22.16
C MET A 58 -17.99 -2.48 23.28
N HIS A 59 -17.63 -1.81 24.38
CA HIS A 59 -17.14 -2.47 25.59
C HIS A 59 -18.23 -3.27 26.31
N ALA A 60 -19.49 -2.84 26.22
CA ALA A 60 -20.64 -3.56 26.80
C ALA A 60 -21.15 -4.71 25.89
N ASP A 61 -21.11 -4.55 24.56
CA ASP A 61 -21.42 -5.57 23.55
C ASP A 61 -20.38 -5.53 22.41
N PRO A 62 -19.30 -6.34 22.48
CA PRO A 62 -18.28 -6.40 21.43
C PRO A 62 -18.81 -6.79 20.04
N ALA A 63 -19.98 -7.45 19.96
CA ALA A 63 -20.62 -7.77 18.67
C ALA A 63 -21.26 -6.54 17.99
N LEU A 64 -21.13 -5.33 18.56
CA LEU A 64 -21.40 -4.05 17.88
C LEU A 64 -20.25 -3.62 16.96
N VAL A 65 -19.01 -4.08 17.19
CA VAL A 65 -17.85 -3.70 16.36
C VAL A 65 -18.07 -4.14 14.92
N THR A 66 -18.25 -5.44 14.67
CA THR A 66 -18.42 -6.01 13.31
C THR A 66 -19.60 -5.37 12.56
N LYS A 67 -20.72 -5.08 13.24
CA LYS A 67 -21.88 -4.39 12.66
C LYS A 67 -21.61 -2.92 12.27
N THR A 68 -20.66 -2.29 12.95
CA THR A 68 -20.26 -0.89 12.69
C THR A 68 -19.21 -0.81 11.59
N LEU A 69 -18.32 -1.79 11.49
CA LEU A 69 -17.32 -1.91 10.41
C LEU A 69 -17.97 -2.38 9.10
N TYR A 70 -18.99 -3.25 9.17
CA TYR A 70 -19.69 -3.83 8.03
C TYR A 70 -21.22 -3.61 8.11
N PRO A 71 -21.73 -2.39 7.88
CA PRO A 71 -23.16 -2.13 7.90
C PRO A 71 -23.83 -2.67 6.62
N GLU A 72 -24.91 -3.44 6.75
CA GLU A 72 -25.60 -4.05 5.59
C GLU A 72 -26.31 -3.02 4.68
N ASP A 73 -26.66 -1.84 5.20
CA ASP A 73 -27.49 -0.82 4.55
C ASP A 73 -26.72 0.41 4.02
N VAL A 74 -25.40 0.34 3.78
CA VAL A 74 -24.60 1.48 3.27
C VAL A 74 -23.89 1.21 1.94
N ASP A 75 -24.07 2.13 0.98
CA ASP A 75 -23.37 2.11 -0.32
C ASP A 75 -21.86 2.46 -0.22
N ARG A 76 -21.41 2.98 0.94
CA ARG A 76 -20.03 3.38 1.20
C ARG A 76 -19.66 3.17 2.67
N TYR A 77 -18.46 2.65 2.91
CA TYR A 77 -17.83 2.58 4.23
C TYR A 77 -17.76 3.98 4.90
N PRO A 78 -18.15 4.14 6.18
CA PRO A 78 -18.21 5.46 6.83
C PRO A 78 -16.85 6.03 7.28
N GLY A 79 -15.77 5.28 7.13
CA GLY A 79 -14.41 5.69 7.50
C GLY A 79 -13.54 6.10 6.31
N ILE A 80 -12.22 5.95 6.48
CA ILE A 80 -11.23 6.01 5.39
C ILE A 80 -10.50 4.67 5.26
N ASP A 81 -10.10 4.33 4.05
CA ASP A 81 -9.22 3.20 3.73
C ASP A 81 -7.98 3.70 2.97
N VAL A 82 -6.79 3.20 3.32
CA VAL A 82 -5.52 3.63 2.70
C VAL A 82 -4.94 2.56 1.76
N ASP A 83 -5.81 1.72 1.19
CA ASP A 83 -5.47 0.49 0.49
C ASP A 83 -4.32 -0.24 1.25
N LYS A 84 -3.18 -0.51 0.61
CA LYS A 84 -2.07 -1.29 1.16
C LYS A 84 -0.95 -0.43 1.76
N ALA A 85 -1.07 0.90 1.76
CA ALA A 85 -0.04 1.79 2.29
C ALA A 85 0.16 1.67 3.82
N TRP A 86 -0.80 1.08 4.54
CA TRP A 86 -0.83 1.03 6.01
C TRP A 86 0.50 0.59 6.66
N GLN A 87 1.13 -0.50 6.21
CA GLN A 87 2.35 -0.98 6.85
C GLN A 87 3.56 -0.08 6.55
N ALA A 88 3.62 0.50 5.34
CA ALA A 88 4.62 1.50 5.01
C ALA A 88 4.44 2.78 5.86
N ILE A 89 3.21 3.28 6.01
CA ILE A 89 2.90 4.43 6.86
C ILE A 89 3.33 4.15 8.31
N HIS A 90 3.04 2.97 8.85
CA HIS A 90 3.50 2.57 10.18
C HIS A 90 5.03 2.54 10.28
N PHE A 91 5.70 1.87 9.34
CA PHE A 91 7.15 1.73 9.33
C PHE A 91 7.87 3.09 9.21
N LEU A 92 7.41 3.99 8.33
CA LEU A 92 8.01 5.32 8.19
C LEU A 92 7.74 6.23 9.40
N LEU A 93 6.64 6.02 10.13
CA LEU A 93 6.37 6.76 11.37
C LEU A 93 7.24 6.27 12.55
N VAL A 94 7.52 4.96 12.64
CA VAL A 94 7.99 4.30 13.87
C VAL A 94 9.38 3.66 13.75
N GLY A 95 9.75 3.15 12.57
CA GLY A 95 11.03 2.46 12.30
C GLY A 95 11.02 0.94 12.56
N ASP A 96 9.87 0.35 12.90
CA ASP A 96 9.68 -1.10 13.09
C ASP A 96 8.43 -1.55 12.29
N PRO A 97 8.43 -2.75 11.70
CA PRO A 97 7.33 -3.24 10.85
C PRO A 97 5.98 -3.46 11.57
N TRP A 98 5.97 -3.62 12.90
CA TRP A 98 4.76 -4.02 13.64
C TRP A 98 4.58 -3.34 15.01
N LYS A 99 5.67 -2.93 15.67
CA LYS A 99 5.70 -2.53 17.08
C LYS A 99 6.16 -1.08 17.23
N GLY A 100 5.93 -0.53 18.41
CA GLY A 100 6.62 0.67 18.88
C GLY A 100 6.03 1.18 20.18
N ASP A 101 6.63 2.24 20.70
CA ASP A 101 6.18 2.93 21.92
C ASP A 101 5.69 4.35 21.59
N GLY A 102 4.73 4.83 22.38
CA GLY A 102 4.18 6.18 22.25
C GLY A 102 3.21 6.38 21.08
N PRO A 103 2.73 7.62 20.86
CA PRO A 103 1.55 7.84 20.01
C PRO A 103 1.75 7.48 18.53
N LEU A 104 2.95 7.66 17.97
CA LEU A 104 3.20 7.27 16.56
C LEU A 104 3.02 5.76 16.33
N ALA A 105 3.34 4.92 17.33
CA ALA A 105 3.13 3.48 17.24
C ALA A 105 1.65 3.10 17.24
N LEU A 106 0.80 3.92 17.86
CA LEU A 106 -0.66 3.80 17.91
C LEU A 106 -1.36 4.35 16.66
N ALA A 107 -0.67 5.09 15.79
CA ALA A 107 -1.31 5.80 14.67
C ALA A 107 -1.98 4.85 13.66
N VAL A 108 -1.33 3.73 13.32
CA VAL A 108 -1.83 2.73 12.34
C VAL A 108 -2.10 1.38 13.01
N LEU A 109 -1.06 0.77 13.58
CA LEU A 109 -1.16 -0.50 14.31
C LEU A 109 -1.25 -0.26 15.82
N ASN A 110 -1.11 -1.33 16.62
CA ASN A 110 -1.05 -1.32 18.08
C ASN A 110 -2.29 -0.72 18.78
N GLY A 111 -2.25 -0.67 20.11
CA GLY A 111 -3.43 -0.36 20.93
C GLY A 111 -4.24 -1.62 21.29
N PRO A 112 -5.21 -1.50 22.21
CA PRO A 112 -6.04 -2.62 22.66
C PRO A 112 -6.99 -3.14 21.58
N GLU A 113 -7.16 -4.46 21.53
CA GLU A 113 -8.11 -5.17 20.66
C GLU A 113 -9.57 -5.03 21.18
N ILE A 114 -10.54 -5.01 20.27
CA ILE A 114 -11.98 -4.99 20.58
C ILE A 114 -12.80 -5.68 19.46
N GLY A 115 -13.84 -6.41 19.87
CA GLY A 115 -14.70 -7.17 18.95
C GLY A 115 -14.14 -8.56 18.59
N ASP A 116 -14.84 -9.22 17.67
CA ASP A 116 -14.37 -10.44 16.99
C ASP A 116 -13.48 -10.06 15.78
N ASP A 117 -13.07 -11.07 15.00
CA ASP A 117 -12.28 -10.89 13.77
C ASP A 117 -12.92 -9.90 12.78
N ALA A 118 -12.09 -9.01 12.24
CA ALA A 118 -12.44 -8.00 11.26
C ALA A 118 -11.81 -8.24 9.87
N GLY A 119 -11.25 -9.42 9.61
CA GLY A 119 -10.64 -9.83 8.34
C GLY A 119 -9.23 -10.43 8.49
N TYR A 120 -8.35 -9.73 9.20
CA TYR A 120 -6.98 -10.16 9.54
C TYR A 120 -6.68 -10.00 11.05
N GLY A 121 -7.61 -10.40 11.90
CA GLY A 121 -7.58 -10.19 13.36
C GLY A 121 -8.66 -9.22 13.85
N PRO A 122 -8.80 -9.02 15.18
CA PRO A 122 -9.74 -8.06 15.74
C PRO A 122 -9.44 -6.63 15.32
N ALA A 123 -10.44 -5.74 15.45
CA ALA A 123 -10.17 -4.31 15.40
C ALA A 123 -9.35 -3.89 16.63
N THR A 124 -8.51 -2.87 16.48
CA THR A 124 -7.92 -2.15 17.62
C THR A 124 -8.59 -0.79 17.77
N TYR A 125 -8.61 -0.26 18.99
CA TYR A 125 -9.19 1.05 19.27
C TYR A 125 -8.23 2.00 19.98
N LEU A 126 -8.59 3.28 19.97
CA LEU A 126 -7.98 4.34 20.77
C LEU A 126 -9.07 5.18 21.44
N THR A 127 -8.87 5.50 22.71
CA THR A 127 -9.73 6.43 23.44
C THR A 127 -9.62 7.86 22.88
N PRO A 128 -10.58 8.75 23.18
CA PRO A 128 -10.51 10.16 22.77
C PRO A 128 -9.31 10.93 23.34
N GLU A 129 -8.58 10.37 24.31
CA GLU A 129 -7.33 10.91 24.84
C GLU A 129 -6.14 10.49 23.99
N GLU A 130 -5.98 9.19 23.75
CA GLU A 130 -4.96 8.65 22.85
C GLU A 130 -5.10 9.23 21.42
N VAL A 131 -6.32 9.44 20.92
CA VAL A 131 -6.56 10.11 19.63
C VAL A 131 -5.99 11.54 19.59
N ARG A 132 -6.04 12.31 20.69
CA ARG A 132 -5.43 13.64 20.77
C ARG A 132 -3.91 13.55 20.78
N ASP A 133 -3.35 12.61 21.55
CA ASP A 133 -1.90 12.42 21.63
C ASP A 133 -1.31 11.94 20.29
N VAL A 134 -2.02 11.08 19.57
CA VAL A 134 -1.68 10.69 18.19
C VAL A 134 -1.77 11.89 17.26
N ALA A 135 -2.88 12.64 17.27
CA ALA A 135 -3.04 13.82 16.43
C ALA A 135 -1.94 14.87 16.67
N ALA A 136 -1.56 15.11 17.93
CA ALA A 136 -0.48 16.02 18.29
C ALA A 136 0.91 15.52 17.87
N ALA A 137 1.13 14.19 17.82
CA ALA A 137 2.37 13.60 17.32
C ALA A 137 2.44 13.58 15.77
N LEU A 138 1.29 13.50 15.10
CA LEU A 138 1.18 13.57 13.63
C LEU A 138 1.16 15.01 13.08
N GLU A 139 0.70 15.99 13.85
CA GLU A 139 0.66 17.40 13.43
C GLU A 139 2.02 17.92 12.89
N PRO A 140 3.16 17.74 13.59
CA PRO A 140 4.46 18.27 13.15
C PRO A 140 5.16 17.43 12.06
N ILE A 141 4.56 16.32 11.61
CA ILE A 141 5.10 15.46 10.54
C ILE A 141 4.24 15.70 9.29
N THR A 142 4.76 16.44 8.31
CA THR A 142 4.08 16.64 7.03
C THR A 142 4.27 15.41 6.12
N PRO A 143 3.43 15.22 5.08
CA PRO A 143 3.59 14.10 4.16
C PRO A 143 4.97 14.07 3.49
N GLU A 144 5.51 15.23 3.11
CA GLU A 144 6.85 15.35 2.52
C GLU A 144 7.95 14.94 3.51
N GLN A 145 7.76 15.18 4.81
CA GLN A 145 8.66 14.75 5.89
C GLN A 145 8.51 13.26 6.27
N LEU A 146 7.42 12.61 5.85
CA LEU A 146 7.30 11.16 5.90
C LEU A 146 7.97 10.52 4.67
N GLY A 147 7.71 11.05 3.47
CA GLY A 147 8.35 10.59 2.22
C GLY A 147 9.88 10.68 2.25
N GLN A 148 10.44 11.70 2.90
CA GLN A 148 11.89 11.82 3.16
C GLN A 148 12.51 10.69 4.02
N ARG A 149 11.69 9.78 4.56
CA ARG A 149 12.13 8.60 5.33
C ARG A 149 12.08 7.31 4.52
N PHE A 150 11.57 7.35 3.29
CA PHE A 150 11.47 6.19 2.41
C PHE A 150 12.88 5.60 2.18
N ASP A 151 13.01 4.31 2.47
CA ASP A 151 14.22 3.53 2.19
C ASP A 151 13.75 2.18 1.63
N PRO A 152 13.77 2.00 0.30
CA PRO A 152 13.24 0.79 -0.32
C PRO A 152 14.08 -0.44 0.07
N THR A 153 15.37 -0.26 0.36
CA THR A 153 16.25 -1.35 0.80
C THR A 153 15.88 -1.81 2.21
N ALA A 154 15.61 -0.88 3.13
CA ALA A 154 15.15 -1.20 4.48
C ALA A 154 13.73 -1.79 4.48
N MET A 155 12.81 -1.23 3.70
CA MET A 155 11.42 -1.70 3.62
C MET A 155 11.32 -3.12 3.05
N MET A 156 12.08 -3.44 1.99
CA MET A 156 12.15 -4.80 1.46
C MET A 156 12.90 -5.75 2.40
N ALA A 157 13.95 -5.30 3.09
CA ALA A 157 14.66 -6.13 4.09
C ALA A 157 13.80 -6.45 5.34
N GLN A 158 12.83 -5.60 5.69
CA GLN A 158 11.86 -5.82 6.77
C GLN A 158 10.56 -6.50 6.29
N GLN A 159 10.46 -6.84 5.00
CA GLN A 159 9.27 -7.43 4.38
C GLN A 159 7.99 -6.60 4.61
N ILE A 160 8.09 -5.27 4.48
CA ILE A 160 6.93 -4.37 4.60
C ILE A 160 5.93 -4.68 3.49
N TYR A 161 4.72 -5.07 3.87
CA TYR A 161 3.63 -5.36 2.93
C TYR A 161 3.31 -4.13 2.06
N PRO A 162 3.07 -4.28 0.74
CA PRO A 162 2.91 -5.52 0.00
C PRO A 162 4.17 -6.07 -0.68
N GLU A 163 5.38 -5.75 -0.19
CA GLU A 163 6.67 -6.18 -0.75
C GLU A 163 6.86 -5.77 -2.23
N ILE A 164 6.59 -4.48 -2.54
CA ILE A 164 6.74 -3.85 -3.88
C ILE A 164 7.68 -2.63 -3.88
N TRP A 165 8.37 -2.37 -2.77
CA TRP A 165 8.99 -1.06 -2.53
C TRP A 165 10.28 -0.84 -3.33
N ASP A 166 10.79 -1.85 -4.03
CA ASP A 166 11.92 -1.77 -4.97
C ASP A 166 11.49 -1.85 -6.46
N GLU A 167 10.22 -1.56 -6.78
CA GLU A 167 9.76 -1.36 -8.17
C GLU A 167 10.34 -0.06 -8.80
N ASP A 168 10.33 0.02 -10.14
CA ASP A 168 11.12 0.98 -10.94
C ASP A 168 10.77 2.48 -10.75
N ASP A 169 9.67 2.84 -10.07
CA ASP A 169 9.19 4.23 -9.90
C ASP A 169 9.08 4.62 -8.41
N GLU A 170 10.19 5.12 -7.86
CA GLU A 170 10.29 5.61 -6.47
C GLU A 170 9.40 6.85 -6.22
N GLU A 171 9.13 7.67 -7.23
CA GLU A 171 8.29 8.87 -7.09
C GLU A 171 6.81 8.48 -6.94
N GLU A 172 6.29 7.54 -7.76
CA GLU A 172 4.93 6.99 -7.62
C GLU A 172 4.72 6.26 -6.28
N LEU A 173 5.72 5.49 -5.82
CA LEU A 173 5.66 4.80 -4.52
C LEU A 173 5.64 5.76 -3.33
N ILE A 174 6.41 6.85 -3.36
CA ILE A 174 6.41 7.88 -2.32
C ILE A 174 5.09 8.67 -2.35
N GLU A 175 4.56 9.02 -3.52
CA GLU A 175 3.26 9.69 -3.65
C GLU A 175 2.14 8.83 -3.03
N TYR A 176 2.05 7.55 -3.40
CA TYR A 176 1.06 6.61 -2.84
C TYR A 176 1.10 6.51 -1.29
N ILE A 177 2.29 6.38 -0.69
CA ILE A 177 2.42 6.33 0.78
C ILE A 177 2.03 7.68 1.41
N THR A 178 2.40 8.80 0.78
CA THR A 178 2.21 10.14 1.36
C THR A 178 0.79 10.68 1.20
N GLU A 179 0.07 10.29 0.13
CA GLU A 179 -1.38 10.52 0.00
C GLU A 179 -2.16 9.77 1.10
N GLY A 180 -1.95 8.46 1.24
CA GLY A 180 -2.62 7.65 2.28
C GLY A 180 -2.29 8.13 3.69
N TYR A 181 -1.04 8.57 3.93
CA TYR A 181 -0.67 9.21 5.20
C TYR A 181 -1.39 10.54 5.44
N GLN A 182 -1.52 11.38 4.40
CA GLN A 182 -2.20 12.68 4.51
C GLN A 182 -3.69 12.50 4.83
N GLU A 183 -4.34 11.43 4.36
CA GLU A 183 -5.69 11.05 4.82
C GLU A 183 -5.70 10.69 6.32
N VAL A 184 -4.85 9.74 6.76
CA VAL A 184 -4.74 9.32 8.17
C VAL A 184 -4.49 10.52 9.09
N ARG A 185 -3.50 11.35 8.77
CA ARG A 185 -3.14 12.56 9.52
C ARG A 185 -4.31 13.53 9.62
N SER A 186 -5.03 13.77 8.52
CA SER A 186 -6.21 14.63 8.51
C SER A 186 -7.36 14.05 9.34
N TYR A 187 -7.56 12.73 9.26
CA TYR A 187 -8.62 12.01 9.97
C TYR A 187 -8.39 11.99 11.49
N TYR A 188 -7.14 11.89 11.95
CA TYR A 188 -6.79 12.05 13.37
C TYR A 188 -6.99 13.49 13.88
N LEU A 189 -6.57 14.51 13.11
CA LEU A 189 -6.75 15.91 13.51
C LEU A 189 -8.24 16.27 13.63
N ASP A 190 -9.06 15.79 12.69
CA ASP A 190 -10.53 15.94 12.72
C ASP A 190 -11.18 15.15 13.88
N ALA A 191 -10.73 13.92 14.14
CA ALA A 191 -11.19 13.12 15.29
C ALA A 191 -10.89 13.80 16.63
N ALA A 192 -9.65 14.29 16.80
CA ALA A 192 -9.20 15.01 17.99
C ALA A 192 -9.98 16.32 18.20
N ALA A 193 -10.27 17.06 17.13
CA ALA A 193 -11.09 18.28 17.18
C ALA A 193 -12.57 18.01 17.56
N LYS A 194 -13.10 16.82 17.23
CA LYS A 194 -14.44 16.37 17.60
C LYS A 194 -14.53 15.74 19.00
N GLY A 195 -13.40 15.30 19.57
CA GLY A 195 -13.38 14.48 20.78
C GLY A 195 -13.81 13.02 20.54
N ASN A 196 -13.64 12.53 19.30
CA ASN A 196 -13.97 11.15 18.92
C ASN A 196 -12.88 10.16 19.35
N ALA A 197 -13.29 8.91 19.57
CA ALA A 197 -12.42 7.74 19.60
C ALA A 197 -12.16 7.23 18.16
N MET A 198 -11.22 6.30 18.01
CA MET A 198 -10.85 5.71 16.72
C MET A 198 -10.90 4.17 16.78
N LEU A 199 -11.45 3.53 15.76
CA LEU A 199 -11.24 2.12 15.43
C LEU A 199 -10.28 2.00 14.25
N LYS A 200 -9.48 0.93 14.24
CA LYS A 200 -8.48 0.63 13.20
C LYS A 200 -8.47 -0.87 12.95
N TYR A 201 -8.47 -1.31 11.70
CA TYR A 201 -8.42 -2.75 11.37
C TYR A 201 -7.86 -3.00 9.96
N VAL A 202 -7.50 -4.26 9.70
CA VAL A 202 -7.03 -4.73 8.40
C VAL A 202 -7.96 -5.84 7.91
N ASN A 203 -8.41 -5.77 6.65
CA ASN A 203 -9.31 -6.73 6.00
C ASN A 203 -8.93 -7.05 4.54
#